data_AF-A0A818PRP7-F1
#
_entry.id   AF-A0A818PRP7-F1
#
_cell.length_a   1.000
_cell.length_b   1.000
_cell.length_c   1.000
_cell.angle_alpha   90.00
_cell.angle_beta   90.00
_cell.angle_gamma   90.00
#
_symmetry.space_group_name_H-M   'P 1'
#
loop_
_entity.id
_entity.type
_entity.pdbx_description
1 polymer ?
#
loop_
_entity_poly.entity_id
_entity_poly.type
_entity_poly.pdbx_seq_one_letter_code
_entity_poly.pdbx_strand_id
1 'polypeptide(L)'
;MVTAASTIRQSAFATENVMKIAVSYSGKERKRVFKITRIIQQQMTTPQCSDPVFIDQDYQHETCRLNGLSHLLSIYRQAHMVIVFLSPTYTDSRYCSGEWRTIAQRFLSNRKNKEATQLLLVKLGPYDMNELDLVDSDFPIDGQRLSNEQIADLILRRWKIVEQNLQQRDQ
;
A
#
# COMPACT_ATOMS: atom_id res chain seq x y z
N MET A 1 -10.23 38.06 28.12
CA MET A 1 -9.56 36.75 27.95
C MET A 1 -10.40 35.93 26.99
N VAL A 2 -9.97 35.82 25.73
CA VAL A 2 -10.66 35.00 24.71
C VAL A 2 -9.74 33.84 24.40
N THR A 3 -10.08 32.66 24.91
CA THR A 3 -9.37 31.42 24.62
C THR A 3 -9.95 30.85 23.33
N ALA A 4 -9.37 31.22 22.19
CA ALA A 4 -9.65 30.56 20.92
C ALA A 4 -8.83 29.26 20.87
N ALA A 5 -9.44 28.14 21.28
CA ALA A 5 -8.93 26.83 20.94
C ALA A 5 -9.08 26.67 19.41
N SER A 6 -8.00 26.91 18.67
CA SER A 6 -7.93 26.60 17.25
C SER A 6 -7.92 25.08 17.09
N THR A 7 -9.10 24.49 16.98
CA THR A 7 -9.25 23.12 16.48
C THR A 7 -8.77 23.12 15.04
N ILE A 8 -7.51 22.74 14.85
CA ILE A 8 -6.98 22.37 13.54
C ILE A 8 -7.84 21.20 13.08
N ARG A 9 -8.77 21.47 12.15
CA ARG A 9 -9.50 20.43 11.43
C ARG A 9 -8.46 19.54 10.76
N GLN A 10 -8.31 18.32 11.26
CA GLN A 10 -7.63 17.24 10.54
C GLN A 10 -8.20 17.19 9.12
N SER A 11 -7.31 17.16 8.13
CA SER A 11 -7.66 17.05 6.72
C SER A 11 -8.59 15.86 6.52
N ALA A 12 -9.75 16.14 5.93
CA ALA A 12 -10.87 15.24 5.75
C ALA A 12 -10.53 14.04 4.87
N PHE A 13 -10.07 12.94 5.47
CA PHE A 13 -10.68 11.66 5.13
C PHE A 13 -12.02 11.65 5.87
N ALA A 14 -13.10 11.91 5.14
CA ALA A 14 -14.41 11.56 5.64
C ALA A 14 -14.36 10.09 6.06
N THR A 15 -14.72 9.84 7.31
CA THR A 15 -14.62 8.61 8.10
C THR A 15 -15.42 7.42 7.57
N GLU A 16 -15.78 7.41 6.28
CA GLU A 16 -16.68 6.42 5.67
C GLU A 16 -16.10 5.66 4.46
N ASN A 17 -14.94 6.06 3.92
CA ASN A 17 -14.24 5.31 2.87
C ASN A 17 -12.83 4.91 3.34
N VAL A 18 -12.75 3.82 4.09
CA VAL A 18 -11.45 3.23 4.46
C VAL A 18 -10.85 2.62 3.20
N MET A 19 -9.72 3.18 2.75
CA MET A 19 -8.92 2.61 1.68
C MET A 19 -8.55 1.17 2.02
N LYS A 20 -8.95 0.24 1.16
CA LYS A 20 -8.75 -1.20 1.37
C LYS A 20 -7.30 -1.58 1.08
N ILE A 21 -6.77 -1.10 -0.02
CA ILE A 21 -5.41 -1.43 -0.50
C ILE A 21 -4.61 -0.15 -0.65
N ALA A 22 -3.36 -0.14 -0.18
CA ALA A 22 -2.40 0.91 -0.51
C ALA A 22 -1.18 0.31 -1.24
N VAL A 23 -0.63 1.04 -2.20
CA VAL A 23 0.55 0.60 -2.96
C VAL A 23 1.79 1.46 -2.67
N SER A 24 2.95 0.84 -2.56
CA SER A 24 4.26 1.50 -2.52
C SER A 24 5.10 0.98 -3.68
N TYR A 25 5.77 1.89 -4.39
CA TYR A 25 6.49 1.59 -5.61
C TYR A 25 7.49 2.70 -5.97
N SER A 26 8.49 2.37 -6.78
CA SER A 26 9.42 3.37 -7.33
C SER A 26 8.74 4.20 -8.43
N GLY A 27 8.98 5.51 -8.47
CA GLY A 27 8.44 6.39 -9.53
C GLY A 27 8.79 5.95 -10.96
N LYS A 28 9.84 5.14 -11.16
CA LYS A 28 10.21 4.53 -12.45
C LYS A 28 9.20 3.46 -12.91
N GLU A 29 8.57 2.76 -11.97
CA GLU A 29 7.56 1.72 -12.23
C GLU A 29 6.14 2.27 -12.34
N ARG A 30 5.96 3.60 -12.15
CA ARG A 30 4.64 4.27 -12.12
C ARG A 30 3.71 3.83 -13.23
N LYS A 31 4.18 3.82 -14.47
CA LYS A 31 3.34 3.47 -15.62
C LYS A 31 2.80 2.04 -15.54
N ARG A 32 3.60 1.10 -15.03
CA ARG A 32 3.20 -0.32 -14.91
C ARG A 32 2.29 -0.52 -13.71
N VAL A 33 2.68 0.02 -12.55
CA VAL A 33 1.89 -0.05 -11.32
C VAL A 33 0.52 0.58 -11.53
N PHE A 34 0.44 1.74 -12.18
CA PHE A 34 -0.82 2.41 -12.49
C PHE A 34 -1.76 1.52 -13.33
N LYS A 35 -1.25 0.79 -14.33
CA LYS A 35 -2.09 -0.14 -15.11
C LYS A 35 -2.66 -1.26 -14.25
N ILE A 36 -1.83 -1.84 -13.39
CA ILE A 36 -2.24 -2.91 -12.47
C ILE A 36 -3.29 -2.39 -11.48
N THR A 37 -3.06 -1.23 -10.85
CA THR A 37 -4.00 -0.65 -9.87
C THR A 37 -5.31 -0.25 -10.50
N ARG A 38 -5.34 0.18 -11.76
CA ARG A 38 -6.62 0.46 -12.46
C ARG A 38 -7.45 -0.79 -12.68
N ILE A 39 -6.84 -1.92 -13.03
CA ILE A 39 -7.56 -3.19 -13.14
C ILE A 39 -8.15 -3.57 -11.78
N ILE A 40 -7.35 -3.49 -10.71
CA ILE A 40 -7.80 -3.80 -9.34
C ILE A 40 -8.96 -2.88 -8.93
N GLN A 41 -8.80 -1.57 -9.14
CA GLN A 41 -9.80 -0.58 -8.76
C GLN A 41 -11.13 -0.80 -9.48
N GLN A 42 -11.10 -1.03 -10.80
CA GLN A 42 -12.31 -1.34 -11.58
C GLN A 42 -13.06 -2.57 -11.04
N GLN A 43 -12.35 -3.56 -10.50
CA GLN A 43 -12.97 -4.77 -9.94
C GLN A 43 -13.44 -4.61 -8.49
N MET A 44 -12.87 -3.67 -7.74
CA MET A 44 -13.18 -3.46 -6.32
C MET A 44 -14.15 -2.32 -6.05
N THR A 45 -14.33 -1.40 -7.00
CA THR A 45 -15.24 -0.27 -6.85
C THR A 45 -16.68 -0.77 -6.74
N THR A 46 -17.37 -0.35 -5.68
CA THR A 46 -18.80 -0.60 -5.46
C THR A 46 -19.50 0.72 -5.14
N PRO A 47 -20.85 0.78 -5.11
CA PRO A 47 -21.56 1.98 -4.70
C PRO A 47 -21.21 2.45 -3.27
N GLN A 48 -20.74 1.54 -2.40
CA GLN A 48 -20.35 1.83 -1.03
C GLN A 48 -18.84 2.11 -0.87
N CYS A 49 -18.03 1.82 -1.90
CA CYS A 49 -16.59 2.00 -1.87
C CYS A 49 -16.13 2.45 -3.25
N SER A 50 -16.16 3.77 -3.49
CA SER A 50 -15.78 4.34 -4.77
C SER A 50 -14.27 4.28 -5.02
N ASP A 51 -13.48 4.25 -3.94
CA ASP A 51 -12.02 4.43 -4.01
C ASP A 51 -11.25 3.43 -3.13
N PRO A 52 -11.24 2.14 -3.52
CA PRO A 52 -10.68 1.07 -2.69
C PRO A 52 -9.15 1.00 -2.71
N VAL A 53 -8.48 1.64 -3.67
CA VAL A 53 -7.04 1.50 -3.91
C VAL A 53 -6.36 2.86 -3.85
N PHE A 54 -5.49 3.04 -2.85
CA PHE A 54 -4.61 4.20 -2.79
C PHE A 54 -3.39 4.02 -3.68
N ILE A 55 -3.21 4.94 -4.62
CA ILE A 55 -1.98 5.18 -5.38
C ILE A 55 -1.65 6.68 -5.29
N ASP A 56 -0.45 7.01 -4.80
CA ASP A 56 0.00 8.40 -4.55
C ASP A 56 -0.28 9.38 -5.71
N GLN A 57 -0.17 8.91 -6.96
CA GLN A 57 -0.44 9.68 -8.17
C GLN A 57 -1.85 10.25 -8.23
N ASP A 58 -2.86 9.54 -7.71
CA ASP A 58 -4.26 9.98 -7.74
C ASP A 58 -4.55 11.04 -6.66
N TYR A 59 -3.72 11.08 -5.62
CA TYR A 59 -3.89 11.95 -4.46
C TYR A 59 -2.80 13.01 -4.39
N GLN A 60 -2.26 13.44 -5.54
CA GLN A 60 -1.27 14.52 -5.58
C GLN A 60 -1.75 15.79 -4.87
N HIS A 61 -3.04 16.12 -4.97
CA HIS A 61 -3.64 17.24 -4.28
C HIS A 61 -3.55 17.13 -2.75
N GLU A 62 -3.44 15.91 -2.20
CA GLU A 62 -3.27 15.66 -0.77
C GLU A 62 -1.81 15.40 -0.36
N THR A 63 -1.00 14.83 -1.25
CA THR A 63 0.39 14.46 -0.96
C THR A 63 1.38 15.59 -1.21
N CYS A 64 1.06 16.56 -2.09
CA CYS A 64 1.87 17.76 -2.36
C CYS A 64 1.76 18.83 -1.25
N ARG A 65 2.19 18.49 -0.04
CA ARG A 65 2.24 19.41 1.12
C ARG A 65 3.55 19.29 1.89
N LEU A 66 3.85 20.31 2.69
CA LEU A 66 4.87 20.20 3.74
C LEU A 66 4.48 19.01 4.64
N ASN A 67 5.40 18.06 4.83
CA ASN A 67 5.18 16.76 5.49
C ASN A 67 4.34 15.72 4.71
N GLY A 68 4.30 15.77 3.38
CA GLY A 68 3.64 14.76 2.54
C GLY A 68 4.03 13.32 2.85
N LEU A 69 5.29 13.08 3.25
CA LEU A 69 5.75 11.78 3.72
C LEU A 69 4.96 11.29 4.94
N SER A 70 4.81 12.10 6.00
CA SER A 70 4.07 11.71 7.21
C SER A 70 2.61 11.36 6.90
N HIS A 71 2.00 12.04 5.94
CA HIS A 71 0.66 11.71 5.47
C HIS A 71 0.63 10.36 4.74
N LEU A 72 1.54 10.12 3.81
CA LEU A 72 1.67 8.84 3.10
C LEU A 72 1.88 7.67 4.07
N LEU A 73 2.74 7.86 5.08
CA LEU A 73 2.96 6.89 6.14
C LEU A 73 1.69 6.60 6.95
N SER A 74 0.82 7.59 7.16
CA SER A 74 -0.46 7.40 7.85
C SER A 74 -1.44 6.54 7.03
N ILE A 75 -1.41 6.64 5.71
CA ILE A 75 -2.22 5.83 4.80
C ILE A 75 -1.76 4.37 4.87
N TYR A 76 -0.45 4.12 4.81
CA TYR A 76 0.10 2.78 4.97
C TYR A 76 -0.19 2.14 6.33
N ARG A 77 -0.53 2.91 7.36
CA ARG A 77 -0.96 2.38 8.68
C ARG A 77 -2.44 2.04 8.73
N GLN A 78 -3.26 2.72 7.95
CA GLN A 78 -4.72 2.57 7.96
C GLN A 78 -5.21 1.56 6.90
N ALA A 79 -4.47 1.37 5.81
CA ALA A 79 -4.85 0.43 4.78
C ALA A 79 -4.98 -1.01 5.32
N HIS A 80 -6.02 -1.72 4.90
CA HIS A 80 -6.24 -3.12 5.28
C HIS A 80 -5.18 -4.05 4.70
N MET A 81 -4.64 -3.72 3.52
CA MET A 81 -3.58 -4.44 2.85
C MET A 81 -2.60 -3.45 2.20
N VAL A 82 -1.30 -3.75 2.26
CA VAL A 82 -0.26 -2.96 1.59
C VAL A 82 0.46 -3.82 0.57
N ILE A 83 0.64 -3.29 -0.63
CA ILE A 83 1.36 -3.95 -1.73
C ILE A 83 2.64 -3.17 -1.99
N VAL A 84 3.77 -3.87 -1.96
CA VAL A 84 5.08 -3.29 -2.27
C VAL A 84 5.57 -3.85 -3.60
N PHE A 85 5.70 -2.98 -4.60
CA PHE A 85 6.25 -3.32 -5.91
C PHE A 85 7.76 -3.09 -5.90
N LEU A 86 8.49 -4.19 -5.77
CA LEU A 86 9.95 -4.24 -5.73
C LEU A 86 10.52 -4.17 -7.15
N SER A 87 11.51 -3.32 -7.34
CA SER A 87 12.22 -3.09 -8.60
C SER A 87 13.65 -2.65 -8.30
N PRO A 88 14.59 -2.77 -9.24
CA PRO A 88 15.98 -2.33 -9.00
C PRO A 88 16.09 -0.92 -8.42
N THR A 89 15.17 -0.03 -8.80
CA THR A 89 15.17 1.38 -8.38
C THR A 89 14.27 1.67 -7.18
N TYR A 90 13.82 0.64 -6.44
CA TYR A 90 12.96 0.82 -5.28
C TYR A 90 13.72 1.49 -4.13
N THR A 91 14.88 0.95 -3.75
CA THR A 91 15.74 1.48 -2.67
C THR A 91 16.52 2.73 -3.04
N ASP A 92 16.72 2.98 -4.34
CA ASP A 92 17.41 4.19 -4.84
C ASP A 92 16.69 5.49 -4.48
N SER A 93 15.38 5.44 -4.28
CA SER A 93 14.60 6.60 -3.84
C SER A 93 14.63 6.71 -2.33
N ARG A 94 15.16 7.84 -1.82
CA ARG A 94 15.10 8.17 -0.37
C ARG A 94 13.68 8.14 0.19
N TYR A 95 12.65 8.32 -0.65
CA TYR A 95 11.26 8.24 -0.26
C TYR A 95 10.84 6.78 0.00
N CYS A 96 11.16 5.87 -0.92
CA CYS A 96 10.78 4.47 -0.83
C CYS A 96 11.50 3.74 0.32
N SER A 97 12.74 4.10 0.65
CA SER A 97 13.42 3.56 1.84
C SER A 97 12.77 4.01 3.16
N GLY A 98 12.28 5.25 3.23
CA GLY A 98 11.49 5.76 4.36
C GLY A 98 10.11 5.11 4.47
N GLU A 99 9.41 4.93 3.34
CA GLU A 99 8.16 4.18 3.26
C GLU A 99 8.34 2.74 3.74
N TRP A 100 9.37 2.06 3.25
CA TRP A 100 9.68 0.68 3.64
C TRP A 100 9.87 0.56 5.14
N ARG A 101 10.65 1.43 5.77
CA ARG A 101 10.87 1.37 7.23
C ARG A 101 9.56 1.39 8.00
N THR A 102 8.58 2.17 7.56
CA THR A 102 7.26 2.24 8.21
C THR A 102 6.42 1.01 7.92
N ILE A 103 6.40 0.54 6.67
CA ILE A 103 5.70 -0.68 6.27
C ILE A 103 6.25 -1.89 7.04
N ALA A 104 7.57 -2.05 7.07
CA ALA A 104 8.26 -3.09 7.81
C ALA A 104 8.00 -2.98 9.32
N GLN A 105 8.00 -1.78 9.90
CA GLN A 105 7.66 -1.61 11.31
C GLN A 105 6.25 -2.11 11.63
N ARG A 106 5.27 -1.85 10.77
CA ARG A 106 3.90 -2.34 10.95
C ARG A 106 3.81 -3.85 10.80
N PHE A 107 4.29 -4.39 9.68
CA PHE A 107 3.98 -5.76 9.28
C PHE A 107 5.04 -6.80 9.69
N LEU A 108 6.29 -6.38 9.87
CA LEU A 108 7.43 -7.29 10.06
C LEU A 108 8.07 -7.19 11.45
N SER A 109 7.70 -6.20 12.27
CA SER A 109 8.18 -6.08 13.67
C SER A 109 7.92 -7.32 14.51
N ASN A 110 6.86 -8.07 14.18
CA ASN A 110 6.62 -9.41 14.68
C ASN A 110 6.10 -10.30 13.54
N ARG A 111 6.99 -11.08 12.91
CA ARG A 111 6.64 -11.98 11.78
C ARG A 111 5.62 -13.06 12.13
N LYS A 112 5.32 -13.29 13.42
CA LYS A 112 4.24 -14.18 13.87
C LYS A 112 2.87 -13.47 13.97
N ASN A 113 2.83 -12.15 13.79
CA ASN A 113 1.59 -11.38 13.84
C ASN A 113 0.74 -11.66 12.60
N LYS A 114 -0.57 -11.81 12.80
CA LYS A 114 -1.56 -11.93 11.74
C LYS A 114 -1.55 -10.72 10.79
N GLU A 115 -1.03 -9.57 11.21
CA GLU A 115 -0.83 -8.39 10.33
C GLU A 115 0.17 -8.65 9.21
N ALA A 116 1.19 -9.50 9.39
CA ALA A 116 2.13 -9.82 8.32
C ALA A 116 1.42 -10.35 7.05
N THR A 117 0.25 -10.98 7.22
CA THR A 117 -0.58 -11.47 6.10
C THR A 117 -1.18 -10.35 5.24
N GLN A 118 -1.20 -9.12 5.73
CA GLN A 118 -1.70 -7.93 5.02
C GLN A 118 -0.64 -7.27 4.14
N LEU A 119 0.62 -7.72 4.20
CA LEU A 119 1.68 -7.28 3.30
C LEU A 119 1.77 -8.23 2.10
N LEU A 120 1.81 -7.67 0.89
CA LEU A 120 2.08 -8.42 -0.33
C LEU A 120 3.25 -7.81 -1.08
N LEU A 121 4.16 -8.66 -1.53
CA LEU A 121 5.37 -8.28 -2.26
C LEU A 121 5.23 -8.70 -3.72
N VAL A 122 5.58 -7.80 -4.64
CA VAL A 122 5.55 -8.06 -6.09
C VAL A 122 6.87 -7.62 -6.69
N LYS A 123 7.65 -8.55 -7.27
CA LYS A 123 8.91 -8.24 -7.96
C LYS A 123 8.63 -7.89 -9.42
N LEU A 124 8.86 -6.65 -9.82
CA LEU A 124 8.73 -6.18 -11.21
C LEU A 124 10.04 -6.22 -11.99
N GLY A 125 11.16 -6.51 -11.31
CA GLY A 125 12.49 -6.62 -11.90
C GLY A 125 13.45 -7.38 -10.98
N PRO A 126 14.73 -7.52 -11.37
CA PRO A 126 15.75 -8.07 -10.49
C PRO A 126 15.86 -7.19 -9.25
N TYR A 127 15.64 -7.78 -8.07
CA TYR A 127 15.72 -7.09 -6.80
C TYR A 127 16.27 -8.05 -5.75
N ASP A 128 17.29 -7.62 -5.03
CA ASP A 128 17.83 -8.36 -3.89
C ASP A 128 16.95 -8.08 -2.67
N MET A 129 16.24 -9.12 -2.21
CA MET A 129 15.33 -9.03 -1.07
C MET A 129 16.07 -8.64 0.23
N ASN A 130 17.37 -8.95 0.32
CA ASN A 130 18.18 -8.65 1.50
C ASN A 130 18.35 -7.14 1.71
N GLU A 131 18.22 -6.31 0.66
CA GLU A 131 18.25 -4.85 0.79
C GLU A 131 17.16 -4.29 1.71
N LEU A 132 16.09 -5.07 1.95
CA LEU A 132 14.95 -4.70 2.77
C LEU A 132 14.78 -5.61 4.00
N ASP A 133 15.80 -6.38 4.37
CA ASP A 133 15.72 -7.42 5.42
C ASP A 133 14.62 -8.48 5.13
N LEU A 134 14.34 -8.74 3.85
CA LEU A 134 13.42 -9.76 3.38
C LEU A 134 14.21 -10.99 2.89
N VAL A 135 13.57 -12.15 2.92
CA VAL A 135 14.16 -13.41 2.44
C VAL A 135 13.30 -14.00 1.31
N ASP A 136 13.88 -14.83 0.45
CA ASP A 136 13.13 -15.45 -0.66
C ASP A 136 11.96 -16.32 -0.19
N SER A 137 12.05 -16.88 1.03
CA SER A 137 10.96 -17.60 1.68
C SER A 137 9.80 -16.69 2.15
N ASP A 138 9.87 -15.38 1.90
CA ASP A 138 8.73 -14.47 2.01
C ASP A 138 7.84 -14.52 0.75
N PHE A 139 8.17 -15.40 -0.22
CA PHE A 139 7.39 -15.79 -1.40
C PHE A 139 6.72 -14.62 -2.15
N PRO A 140 7.51 -13.65 -2.65
CA PRO A 140 6.96 -12.56 -3.46
C PRO A 140 6.36 -13.09 -4.77
N ILE A 141 5.36 -12.37 -5.31
CA ILE A 141 4.88 -12.60 -6.67
C ILE A 141 6.03 -12.24 -7.64
N ASP A 142 6.43 -13.18 -8.49
CA ASP A 142 7.35 -12.90 -9.60
C ASP A 142 6.61 -12.24 -10.76
N GLY A 143 6.45 -10.91 -10.66
CA GLY A 143 5.78 -10.09 -11.66
C GLY A 143 6.56 -9.91 -12.95
N GLN A 144 7.83 -10.34 -13.05
CA GLN A 144 8.60 -10.23 -14.29
C GLN A 144 8.03 -11.13 -15.40
N ARG A 145 7.39 -12.23 -15.02
CA ARG A 145 6.86 -13.25 -15.94
C ARG A 145 5.36 -13.13 -16.19
N LEU A 146 4.72 -12.14 -15.57
CA LEU A 146 3.28 -12.00 -15.54
C LEU A 146 2.82 -10.71 -16.23
N SER A 147 1.68 -10.81 -16.92
CA SER A 147 0.96 -9.65 -17.44
C SER A 147 0.39 -8.81 -16.29
N ASN A 148 -0.04 -7.58 -16.59
CA ASN A 148 -0.64 -6.71 -15.57
C ASN A 148 -1.95 -7.31 -15.05
N GLU A 149 -2.72 -7.97 -15.92
CA GLU A 149 -3.97 -8.64 -15.61
C GLU A 149 -3.74 -9.85 -14.70
N GLN A 150 -2.69 -10.63 -14.96
CA GLN A 150 -2.30 -11.76 -14.10
C GLN A 150 -1.85 -11.29 -12.72
N ILE A 151 -1.06 -10.22 -12.64
CA ILE A 151 -0.66 -9.64 -11.35
C ILE A 151 -1.89 -9.11 -10.60
N ALA A 152 -2.79 -8.40 -11.28
CA ALA A 152 -4.02 -7.89 -10.68
C ALA A 152 -4.93 -9.02 -10.16
N ASP A 153 -5.11 -10.11 -10.92
CA ASP A 153 -5.88 -11.29 -10.48
C ASP A 153 -5.28 -11.92 -9.21
N LEU A 154 -3.96 -12.11 -9.16
CA LEU A 154 -3.30 -12.64 -7.96
C LEU A 154 -3.48 -11.71 -6.75
N ILE A 155 -3.37 -10.39 -6.95
CA ILE A 155 -3.62 -9.40 -5.91
C ILE A 155 -5.07 -9.47 -5.41
N LEU A 156 -6.06 -9.54 -6.30
CA LEU A 156 -7.48 -9.63 -5.95
C LEU A 156 -7.81 -10.91 -5.20
N ARG A 157 -7.21 -12.04 -5.59
CA ARG A 157 -7.35 -13.31 -4.85
C ARG A 157 -6.75 -13.19 -3.44
N ARG A 158 -5.59 -12.55 -3.31
CA ARG A 158 -4.99 -12.29 -1.99
C ARG A 158 -5.86 -11.37 -1.15
N TRP A 159 -6.40 -10.30 -1.74
CA TRP A 159 -7.32 -9.38 -1.07
C TRP A 159 -8.51 -10.12 -0.45
N LYS A 160 -9.16 -11.03 -1.19
CA LYS A 160 -10.29 -11.82 -0.67
C LYS A 160 -9.93 -12.60 0.60
N ILE A 161 -8.73 -13.19 0.65
CA ILE A 161 -8.24 -13.90 1.84
C ILE A 161 -8.02 -12.91 3.00
N VAL A 162 -7.42 -11.75 2.73
CA VAL A 162 -7.19 -10.72 3.75
C VAL A 162 -8.51 -10.17 4.30
N GLU A 163 -9.48 -9.89 3.44
CA GLU A 163 -10.80 -9.37 3.80
C GLU A 163 -11.57 -10.36 4.69
N GLN A 164 -11.57 -11.65 4.34
CA GLN A 164 -12.14 -12.70 5.17
C GLN A 164 -11.48 -12.77 6.55
N ASN A 165 -10.15 -12.70 6.60
CA ASN A 165 -9.40 -12.74 7.87
C ASN A 165 -9.66 -11.52 8.75
N LEU A 166 -9.98 -10.36 8.16
CA LEU A 166 -10.36 -9.15 8.90
C LEU A 166 -11.74 -9.31 9.51
N GLN A 167 -12.73 -9.75 8.72
CA GLN A 167 -14.09 -9.98 9.19
C GLN A 167 -14.19 -10.98 10.35
N GLN A 168 -13.29 -11.97 10.39
CA GLN A 168 -13.22 -12.96 11.49
C GLN A 168 -12.58 -12.43 12.78
N ARG A 169 -11.84 -11.30 12.74
CA ARG A 169 -11.25 -10.68 13.95
C ARG A 169 -12.23 -9.77 14.67
N ASP A 170 -13.20 -9.24 13.93
CA ASP A 170 -14.21 -8.30 14.44
C ASP A 170 -15.44 -9.02 15.03
N GLN A 171 -15.44 -10.36 15.03
CA GLN A 171 -16.41 -11.25 15.67
C GLN A 171 -15.84 -11.80 16.99
#